data_AF-W1YNZ0-F1
#
_entry.id   AF-W1YNZ0-F1
#
_cell.length_a   1.000
_cell.length_b   1.000
_cell.length_c   1.000
_cell.angle_alpha   90.00
_cell.angle_beta   90.00
_cell.angle_gamma   90.00
#
_symmetry.space_group_name_H-M   'P 1'
#
loop_
_entity.id
_entity.type
_entity.pdbx_description
1 polymer ?
#
loop_
_entity_poly.entity_id
_entity_poly.type
_entity_poly.pdbx_seq_one_letter_code
_entity_poly.pdbx_strand_id
1 'polypeptide(L)' 'LQVLDDGRLTDGQGNTVNFKNTVIIATSNAGFGYGQDNDDENKVDVMDRIAPFFRPEFLNRFNAVIEFNQFG' A
#
# COMPACT_ATOMS: atom_id res chain seq x y z
N LEU A 1 4.41 11.78 5.15
CA LEU A 1 2.98 11.41 5.03
C LEU A 1 2.06 12.56 4.58
N GLN A 2 2.54 13.82 4.49
CA GLN A 2 1.80 14.93 3.84
C GLN A 2 1.62 14.75 2.33
N VAL A 3 2.50 14.00 1.66
CA VAL A 3 2.48 13.86 0.20
C VAL A 3 1.21 13.16 -0.30
N LEU A 4 0.76 12.12 0.41
CA LEU A 4 -0.41 11.33 0.01
C LEU A 4 -1.72 12.09 0.26
N ASP A 5 -1.74 12.99 1.24
CA ASP A 5 -2.94 13.76 1.60
C ASP A 5 -3.02 15.09 0.83
N ASP A 6 -1.94 15.89 0.89
CA ASP A 6 -1.93 17.27 0.41
C ASP A 6 -1.25 17.43 -0.96
N GLY A 7 -0.66 16.36 -1.49
CA GLY A 7 0.11 16.40 -2.73
C GLY A 7 1.34 17.29 -2.62
N ARG A 8 1.90 17.50 -1.42
CA ARG A 8 3.08 18.33 -1.19
C ARG A 8 4.05 17.69 -0.20
N LEU A 9 5.34 17.88 -0.43
CA LEU A 9 6.41 17.51 0.50
C LEU A 9 7.27 18.73 0.77
N THR A 10 7.42 19.11 2.04
CA THR A 10 8.45 20.06 2.44
C THR A 10 9.67 19.30 2.92
N ASP A 11 10.83 19.56 2.32
CA ASP A 11 12.10 19.00 2.77
C ASP A 11 12.59 19.69 4.07
N GLY A 12 13.68 19.17 4.65
CA GLY A 12 14.27 19.73 5.87
C GLY A 12 14.92 21.11 5.70
N GLN A 13 15.06 21.59 4.46
CA GLN A 13 15.58 22.93 4.14
C GLN A 13 14.45 23.95 3.93
N GLY A 14 13.18 23.50 4.01
CA GLY A 14 11.99 24.34 3.85
C GLY A 14 11.49 24.42 2.41
N ASN A 15 12.09 23.70 1.46
CA ASN A 15 11.63 23.69 0.07
C ASN A 15 10.39 22.81 -0.05
N THR A 16 9.32 23.35 -0.64
CA THR A 16 8.07 22.61 -0.87
C THR A 16 7.98 22.13 -2.31
N VAL A 17 7.92 20.82 -2.50
CA VAL A 17 7.70 20.15 -3.80
C VAL A 17 6.22 19.79 -3.95
N ASN A 18 5.70 19.92 -5.17
CA ASN A 18 4.32 19.61 -5.52
C ASN A 18 4.23 18.27 -6.28
N PHE A 19 3.31 17.41 -5.86
CA PHE A 19 3.06 16.05 -6.35
C PHE A 19 1.70 15.89 -7.04
N LYS A 20 0.96 16.96 -7.34
CA LYS A 20 -0.37 16.91 -7.98
C LYS A 20 -0.42 16.15 -9.32
N ASN A 21 0.71 16.05 -10.02
CA ASN A 21 0.83 15.36 -11.31
C ASN A 21 1.77 14.14 -11.22
N THR A 22 1.83 13.51 -10.05
CA THR A 22 2.72 12.38 -9.78
C THR A 22 1.90 11.15 -9.39
N VAL A 23 2.23 10.00 -9.98
CA VAL A 23 1.69 8.70 -9.53
C VAL A 23 2.66 8.10 -8.53
N ILE A 24 2.15 7.73 -7.36
CA ILE A 24 2.92 7.05 -6.31
C ILE A 24 2.57 5.56 -6.38
N ILE A 25 3.59 4.73 -6.62
CA ILE A 25 3.47 3.27 -6.59
C ILE A 25 4.36 2.77 -5.44
N ALA A 26 3.74 2.11 -4.47
CA ALA A 26 4.43 1.44 -3.38
C ALA A 26 4.37 -0.07 -3.58
N THR A 27 5.47 -0.76 -3.32
CA THR A 27 5.58 -2.22 -3.46
C THR A 27 6.02 -2.84 -2.15
N SER A 28 5.42 -3.97 -1.78
CA SER A 28 5.81 -4.75 -0.61
C SER A 28 5.67 -6.24 -0.91
N ASN A 29 6.51 -7.05 -0.28
CA ASN A 29 6.39 -8.50 -0.22
C ASN A 29 5.59 -8.99 1.01
N ALA A 30 4.99 -8.08 1.78
CA ALA A 30 4.14 -8.43 2.92
C ALA A 30 2.96 -9.30 2.48
N GLY A 31 2.58 -10.26 3.33
CA GLY A 31 1.51 -11.20 3.04
C GLY A 31 1.88 -12.34 2.07
N PHE A 32 3.10 -12.37 1.53
CA PHE A 32 3.58 -13.50 0.71
C PHE A 32 3.65 -14.78 1.55
N GLY A 33 2.96 -15.84 1.11
CA GLY A 33 2.86 -17.12 1.81
C GLY A 33 1.75 -17.22 2.87
N TYR A 34 0.99 -16.15 3.12
CA TYR A 34 -0.20 -16.21 3.99
C TYR A 34 -1.42 -16.70 3.18
N GLY A 35 -1.90 -17.92 3.49
CA GLY A 35 -3.14 -18.47 2.89
C GLY A 35 -2.94 -19.27 1.59
N GLN A 36 -1.72 -19.70 1.28
CA GLN A 36 -1.42 -20.55 0.11
C GLN A 36 -1.88 -22.01 0.30
N ASP A 37 -2.25 -22.41 1.52
CA ASP A 37 -2.61 -23.80 1.87
C ASP A 37 -4.12 -24.11 1.85
N ASN A 38 -5.00 -23.14 1.55
CA ASN A 38 -6.44 -23.38 1.57
C ASN A 38 -7.05 -23.15 0.18
N ASP A 39 -7.20 -24.25 -0.55
CA ASP A 39 -8.12 -24.36 -1.69
C ASP A 39 -9.50 -23.80 -1.31
N ASP A 40 -10.03 -22.95 -2.20
CA ASP A 40 -11.43 -22.62 -2.39
C ASP A 40 -12.32 -22.58 -1.13
N GLU A 41 -12.43 -21.40 -0.49
CA GLU A 41 -13.71 -20.80 -0.03
C GLU A 41 -13.51 -19.53 0.82
N ASN A 42 -12.31 -19.28 1.37
CA ASN A 42 -12.04 -18.12 2.22
C ASN A 42 -10.84 -17.31 1.71
N LYS A 43 -11.04 -16.54 0.62
CA LYS A 43 -10.07 -15.49 0.25
C LYS A 43 -10.07 -14.42 1.34
N VAL A 44 -9.15 -14.54 2.29
CA VAL A 44 -8.83 -13.49 3.26
C VAL A 44 -8.50 -12.22 2.47
N ASP A 45 -9.15 -11.10 2.80
CA ASP A 45 -8.96 -9.81 2.14
C ASP A 45 -7.46 -9.44 2.13
N VAL A 46 -6.97 -8.89 1.02
CA VAL A 46 -5.57 -8.43 0.91
C VAL A 46 -5.23 -7.46 2.04
N MET A 47 -6.19 -6.62 2.47
CA MET A 47 -6.02 -5.71 3.60
C MET A 47 -5.79 -6.44 4.92
N ASP A 48 -6.50 -7.54 5.17
CA ASP A 48 -6.32 -8.35 6.38
C ASP A 48 -4.96 -9.06 6.40
N ARG A 49 -4.49 -9.51 5.22
CA ARG A 49 -3.16 -10.16 5.09
C ARG A 49 -2.02 -9.19 5.41
N ILE A 50 -2.15 -7.93 5.02
CA ILE A 50 -1.08 -6.93 5.19
C ILE A 50 -1.24 -6.07 6.46
N ALA A 51 -2.40 -6.09 7.13
CA ALA A 51 -2.68 -5.36 8.36
C ALA A 51 -1.66 -5.59 9.51
N PRO A 52 -1.05 -6.79 9.69
CA PRO A 52 -0.01 -6.97 10.70
C PRO A 52 1.28 -6.18 10.40
N PHE A 53 1.55 -5.89 9.13
CA PHE A 53 2.79 -5.25 8.66
C PHE A 53 2.66 -3.73 8.55
N PHE A 54 1.45 -3.23 8.28
CA PHE A 54 1.18 -1.82 8.07
C PHE A 54 0.07 -1.32 8.98
N ARG A 55 0.18 -0.06 9.41
CA ARG A 55 -0.89 0.61 10.15
C ARG A 55 -2.10 0.84 9.22
N PRO A 56 -3.35 0.57 9.63
CA PRO A 56 -4.53 0.82 8.79
C PRO A 56 -4.60 2.26 8.27
N GLU A 57 -4.17 3.25 9.07
CA GLU A 57 -4.15 4.66 8.71
C GLU A 57 -3.16 4.98 7.57
N PHE A 58 -2.16 4.13 7.35
CA PHE A 58 -1.25 4.23 6.21
C PHE A 58 -1.88 3.63 4.94
N LEU A 59 -2.49 2.46 5.07
CA LEU A 59 -3.15 1.76 3.95
C LEU A 59 -4.34 2.56 3.41
N ASN A 60 -5.12 3.18 4.30
CA ASN A 60 -6.27 4.02 3.94
C ASN A 60 -5.92 5.27 3.13
N ARG A 61 -4.63 5.58 2.94
CA ARG A 61 -4.15 6.71 2.12
C ARG A 61 -3.89 6.31 0.67
N PHE A 62 -3.89 5.03 0.36
CA PHE A 62 -3.80 4.55 -1.01
C PHE A 62 -5.20 4.43 -1.61
N ASN A 63 -5.34 4.84 -2.87
CA ASN A 63 -6.61 4.70 -3.57
C ASN A 63 -6.94 3.24 -3.92
N ALA A 64 -5.91 2.41 -4.12
CA ALA A 64 -6.06 1.00 -4.43
C ALA A 64 -4.85 0.22 -3.88
N VAL A 65 -5.12 -1.01 -3.42
CA VAL A 65 -4.12 -2.00 -3.08
C VAL A 65 -4.35 -3.20 -3.99
N ILE A 66 -3.31 -3.62 -4.71
CA ILE A 66 -3.40 -4.67 -5.72
C ILE A 66 -2.50 -5.81 -5.29
N GLU A 67 -3.07 -7.01 -5.16
CA GLU A 67 -2.32 -8.24 -4.93
C GLU A 67 -1.65 -8.69 -6.24
N PHE A 68 -0.37 -9.03 -6.17
CA PHE A 68 0.35 -9.57 -7.32
C PHE A 68 0.18 -11.09 -7.37
N ASN A 69 -0.63 -11.56 -8.30
CA ASN A 69 -0.75 -12.99 -8.58
C ASN A 69 0.43 -13.44 -9.45
N GLN A 70 1.17 -14.46 -9.00
CA GLN A 70 2.13 -15.12 -9.86
C GLN A 70 1.36 -15.88 -10.93
N PHE A 71 1.68 -15.63 -12.20
CA PHE A 71 1.19 -16.48 -13.29
C PHE A 71 1.82 -17.86 -13.11
N GLY A 72 0.99 -18.84 -12.77
CA GLY A 72 1.31 -20.27 -12.83
C GLY A 72 1.04 -20.83 -14.21
#